data_AF-A0AAU6WYD1-F1
#
_entry.id   AF-A0AAU6WYD1-F1
#
_cell.length_a   1.000
_cell.length_b   1.000
_cell.length_c   1.000
_cell.angle_alpha   90.00
_cell.angle_beta   90.00
_cell.angle_gamma   90.00
#
_symmetry.space_group_name_H-M   'P 1'
#
loop_
_entity.id
_entity.type
_entity.pdbx_description
1 polymer ?
#
loop_
_entity_poly.entity_id
_entity_poly.type
_entity_poly.pdbx_seq_one_letter_code
_entity_poly.pdbx_strand_id
1 'polypeptide(L)'
;MNTCFAFKALLLSIFFSGSVLLVSAQDSTRKAKPAVNKPTAYRAPAVARNPYPAQQPITAPVNTDKSLNGQYQYLSSKFYNYQKPQLAAFYKNVTDTLRAQKNKVKELQKSLTAQGKTVQTLQSDVNAKEQSLSESNSKVDAISLLGIPVSKATYNSIMWGLVIVFGAVATIVILQSGSARREAKYRIKLYEELDEEYKAYKVKANEKEKKLARELQTERNKLDELLGRS
;
A
#
# COMPACT_ATOMS: atom_id res chain seq x y z
N MET A 1 12.32 -24.02 -37.87
CA MET A 1 11.36 -23.23 -37.08
C MET A 1 11.22 -23.93 -35.75
N ASN A 2 11.61 -23.33 -34.61
CA ASN A 2 11.21 -23.70 -33.23
C ASN A 2 12.05 -22.99 -32.14
N THR A 3 13.16 -22.34 -32.50
CA THR A 3 13.96 -21.55 -31.54
C THR A 3 13.39 -20.16 -31.26
N CYS A 4 12.50 -19.65 -32.12
CA CYS A 4 11.89 -18.31 -31.96
C CYS A 4 10.66 -18.32 -31.03
N PHE A 5 10.00 -19.46 -30.83
CA PHE A 5 8.84 -19.58 -29.94
C PHE A 5 9.26 -19.78 -28.47
N ALA A 6 10.36 -20.50 -28.23
CA ALA A 6 10.89 -20.74 -26.88
C ALA A 6 11.39 -19.43 -26.21
N PHE A 7 11.98 -18.51 -26.99
CA PHE A 7 12.49 -17.24 -26.45
C PHE A 7 11.36 -16.23 -26.11
N LYS A 8 10.22 -16.33 -26.80
CA LYS A 8 9.02 -15.52 -26.51
C LYS A 8 8.29 -15.99 -25.24
N ALA A 9 8.33 -17.29 -24.92
CA ALA A 9 7.73 -17.83 -23.70
C ALA A 9 8.55 -17.52 -22.43
N LEU A 10 9.88 -17.46 -22.55
CA LEU A 10 10.78 -17.23 -21.41
C LEU A 10 10.78 -15.77 -20.91
N LEU A 11 10.53 -14.80 -21.78
CA LEU A 11 10.45 -13.38 -21.39
C LEU A 11 9.09 -12.99 -20.78
N LEU A 12 8.03 -13.76 -21.05
CA LEU A 12 6.68 -13.49 -20.53
C LEU A 12 6.43 -14.13 -19.15
N SER A 13 7.20 -15.17 -18.78
CA SER A 13 7.08 -15.84 -17.47
C SER A 13 7.76 -15.11 -16.31
N ILE A 14 8.67 -14.16 -16.59
CA ILE A 14 9.38 -13.41 -15.55
C ILE A 14 8.51 -12.27 -14.97
N PHE A 15 7.51 -11.80 -15.71
CA PHE A 15 6.62 -10.72 -15.26
C PHE A 15 5.37 -11.19 -14.46
N PHE A 16 5.04 -12.48 -14.44
CA PHE A 16 3.81 -12.99 -13.81
C PHE A 16 4.01 -13.62 -12.41
N SER A 17 5.25 -13.79 -11.93
CA SER A 17 5.54 -14.42 -10.62
C SER A 17 5.80 -13.43 -9.47
N GLY A 18 5.45 -12.15 -9.65
CA GLY A 18 5.70 -11.10 -8.64
C GLY A 18 4.50 -10.71 -7.78
N SER A 19 3.35 -11.36 -7.91
CA SER A 19 2.11 -10.87 -7.29
C SER A 19 1.24 -11.96 -6.71
N VAL A 20 1.74 -12.70 -5.72
CA VAL A 20 0.89 -13.27 -4.66
C VAL A 20 1.73 -13.39 -3.39
N LEU A 21 1.45 -12.56 -2.40
CA LEU A 21 1.27 -12.99 -1.00
C LEU A 21 0.62 -11.85 -0.21
N LEU A 22 -0.67 -12.08 0.04
CA LEU A 22 -1.56 -11.32 0.90
C LEU A 22 -1.27 -11.77 2.34
N VAL A 23 -0.82 -10.87 3.21
CA VAL A 23 -0.97 -11.04 4.67
C VAL A 23 -1.96 -10.00 5.13
N SER A 24 -3.16 -10.50 5.44
CA SER A 24 -4.20 -9.82 6.19
C SER A 24 -3.66 -9.44 7.57
N ALA A 25 -3.36 -8.17 7.79
CA ALA A 25 -3.28 -7.62 9.13
C ALA A 25 -4.72 -7.44 9.63
N GLN A 26 -5.19 -8.37 10.46
CA GLN A 26 -6.45 -8.20 11.19
C GLN A 26 -6.30 -7.02 12.15
N ASP A 27 -7.01 -5.95 11.80
CA ASP A 27 -7.55 -4.94 12.69
C ASP A 27 -8.05 -5.58 13.99
N SER A 28 -7.29 -5.38 15.08
CA SER A 28 -7.72 -5.66 16.44
C SER A 28 -7.89 -4.36 17.20
N THR A 29 -8.75 -3.48 16.70
CA THR A 29 -9.42 -2.48 17.54
C THR A 29 -10.54 -3.13 18.36
N ARG A 30 -10.19 -4.10 19.23
CA ARG A 30 -11.11 -4.51 20.30
C ARG A 30 -11.12 -3.41 21.35
N LYS A 31 -11.93 -2.38 21.13
CA LYS A 31 -12.36 -1.42 22.14
C LYS A 31 -13.08 -2.19 23.25
N ALA A 32 -12.34 -2.68 24.23
CA ALA A 32 -12.89 -3.06 25.52
C ALA A 32 -13.33 -1.76 26.20
N LYS A 33 -14.62 -1.43 26.12
CA LYS A 33 -15.23 -0.47 27.05
C LYS A 33 -15.05 -1.05 28.46
N PRO A 34 -14.33 -0.40 29.39
CA PRO A 34 -14.52 -0.73 30.79
C PRO A 34 -15.96 -0.38 31.14
N ALA A 35 -16.67 -1.34 31.74
CA ALA A 35 -18.03 -1.18 32.21
C ALA A 35 -18.11 0.05 33.14
N VAL A 36 -18.88 1.06 32.71
CA VAL A 36 -19.34 2.11 33.62
C VAL A 36 -20.30 1.44 34.58
N ASN A 37 -19.81 1.10 35.77
CA ASN A 37 -20.66 0.81 36.91
C ASN A 37 -21.43 2.09 37.24
N LYS A 38 -22.69 2.16 36.81
CA LYS A 38 -23.65 3.11 37.39
C LYS A 38 -23.67 2.86 38.90
N PRO A 39 -23.53 3.88 39.76
CA PRO A 39 -23.71 3.67 41.19
C PRO A 39 -25.15 3.17 41.40
N THR A 40 -25.25 1.98 41.95
CA THR A 40 -26.49 1.36 42.43
C THR A 40 -27.19 2.39 43.32
N ALA A 41 -28.41 2.79 42.94
CA ALA A 41 -29.25 3.60 43.79
C ALA A 41 -29.42 2.83 45.12
N TYR A 42 -28.99 3.44 46.22
CA TYR A 42 -29.24 2.89 47.55
C TYR A 42 -30.76 2.85 47.76
N ARG A 43 -31.32 1.65 47.74
CA ARG A 43 -32.70 1.44 48.20
C ARG A 43 -32.64 1.40 49.72
N ALA A 44 -33.04 2.50 50.36
CA ALA A 44 -33.24 2.51 51.80
C ALA A 44 -34.30 1.45 52.16
N PRO A 45 -34.08 0.62 53.20
CA PRO A 45 -35.07 -0.36 53.64
C PRO A 45 -36.33 0.37 54.13
N ALA A 46 -37.50 -0.13 53.73
CA ALA A 46 -38.78 0.40 54.16
C ALA A 46 -38.90 0.27 55.69
N VAL A 47 -38.99 1.42 56.37
CA VAL A 47 -39.23 1.46 57.81
C VAL A 47 -40.71 1.19 58.04
N ALA A 48 -41.03 0.09 58.72
CA ALA A 48 -42.37 -0.20 59.20
C ALA A 48 -42.86 0.94 60.12
N ARG A 49 -44.01 1.55 59.79
CA ARG A 49 -44.69 2.52 60.65
C ARG A 49 -45.42 1.77 61.75
N ASN A 50 -44.86 1.77 62.96
CA ASN A 50 -45.64 1.51 64.17
C ASN A 50 -46.22 2.85 64.68
N PRO A 51 -47.54 2.95 64.94
CA PRO A 51 -48.13 4.14 65.52
C PRO A 51 -48.07 4.02 67.05
N TYR A 52 -47.29 4.86 67.70
CA TYR A 52 -47.45 5.11 69.13
C TYR A 52 -48.36 6.34 69.33
N PRO A 53 -49.24 6.33 70.34
CA PRO A 53 -50.24 7.39 70.55
C PRO A 53 -49.57 8.69 71.00
N ALA A 54 -50.18 9.81 70.61
CA ALA A 54 -49.72 11.15 70.94
C ALA A 54 -49.88 11.49 72.44
N GLN A 55 -48.87 12.12 73.03
CA GLN A 55 -49.00 12.91 74.25
C GLN A 55 -48.32 14.29 74.12
N GLN A 56 -48.79 15.21 74.97
CA GLN A 56 -48.98 16.67 74.86
C GLN A 56 -47.72 17.57 74.79
N PRO A 57 -47.86 18.86 74.41
CA PRO A 57 -46.76 19.70 73.96
C PRO A 57 -45.92 20.25 75.11
N ILE A 58 -44.63 19.92 75.10
CA ILE A 58 -43.57 20.72 75.72
C ILE A 58 -42.82 21.36 74.56
N THR A 59 -42.87 22.69 74.44
CA THR A 59 -42.22 23.45 73.37
C THR A 59 -40.71 23.29 73.46
N ALA A 60 -40.19 22.24 72.83
CA ALA A 60 -38.78 22.10 72.54
C ALA A 60 -38.36 23.16 71.51
N PRO A 61 -37.15 23.74 71.62
CA PRO A 61 -36.64 24.61 70.57
C PRO A 61 -36.72 23.86 69.23
N VAL A 62 -37.29 24.51 68.22
CA VAL A 62 -37.35 24.01 66.86
C VAL A 62 -35.94 24.11 66.29
N ASN A 63 -35.40 23.01 65.76
CA ASN A 63 -34.16 23.07 65.01
C ASN A 63 -34.43 23.83 63.69
N THR A 64 -33.97 25.07 63.62
CA THR A 64 -34.15 25.96 62.46
C THR A 64 -33.08 25.77 61.37
N ASP A 65 -31.98 25.07 61.67
CA ASP A 65 -30.88 24.82 60.72
C ASP A 65 -30.60 23.32 60.51
N LYS A 66 -31.03 22.82 59.34
CA LYS A 66 -30.84 21.43 58.91
C LYS A 66 -29.38 21.10 58.53
N SER A 67 -28.44 22.03 58.60
CA SER A 67 -27.03 21.75 58.36
C SER A 67 -26.45 20.78 59.42
N LEU A 68 -25.37 20.05 59.08
CA LEU A 68 -24.71 19.15 60.03
C LEU A 68 -24.25 19.89 61.30
N ASN A 69 -23.81 21.14 61.15
CA ASN A 69 -23.39 22.01 62.26
C ASN A 69 -24.58 22.49 63.10
N GLY A 70 -25.68 22.90 62.46
CA GLY A 70 -26.92 23.29 63.15
C GLY A 70 -27.55 22.13 63.92
N GLN A 71 -27.55 20.93 63.34
CA GLN A 71 -27.98 19.70 64.01
C GLN A 71 -27.08 19.34 65.20
N TYR A 72 -25.75 19.51 65.08
CA TYR A 72 -24.83 19.28 66.20
C TYR A 72 -25.07 20.26 67.37
N GLN A 73 -25.20 21.55 67.09
CA GLN A 73 -25.46 22.57 68.12
C GLN A 73 -26.80 22.33 68.82
N TYR A 74 -27.82 21.93 68.06
CA TYR A 74 -29.11 21.55 68.61
C TYR A 74 -29.04 20.33 69.53
N LEU A 75 -28.40 19.24 69.10
CA LEU A 75 -28.20 18.05 69.94
C LEU A 75 -27.37 18.39 71.19
N SER A 76 -26.31 19.19 71.05
CA SER A 76 -25.46 19.63 72.16
C SER A 76 -26.22 20.40 73.25
N SER A 77 -27.24 21.18 72.85
CA SER A 77 -28.13 21.89 73.78
C SER A 77 -29.06 20.97 74.58
N LYS A 78 -29.36 19.77 74.06
CA LYS A 78 -30.30 18.80 74.65
C LYS A 78 -29.61 17.78 75.56
N PHE A 79 -28.32 17.51 75.35
CA PHE A 79 -27.60 16.48 76.10
C PHE A 79 -26.96 17.00 77.40
N TYR A 80 -26.85 16.11 78.38
CA TYR A 80 -26.14 16.33 79.63
C TYR A 80 -24.62 16.45 79.41
N ASN A 81 -23.92 17.15 80.30
CA ASN A 81 -22.49 17.47 80.15
C ASN A 81 -21.57 16.25 79.94
N TYR A 82 -21.92 15.08 80.49
CA TYR A 82 -21.12 13.86 80.32
C TYR A 82 -21.18 13.25 78.91
N GLN A 83 -22.23 13.55 78.12
CA GLN A 83 -22.42 13.01 76.75
C GLN A 83 -21.87 13.95 75.67
N LYS A 84 -21.68 15.23 75.99
CA LYS A 84 -21.13 16.24 75.06
C LYS A 84 -19.77 15.86 74.45
N PRO A 85 -18.80 15.26 75.18
CA PRO A 85 -17.52 14.85 74.60
C PRO A 85 -17.68 13.78 73.52
N GLN A 86 -18.57 12.80 73.73
CA GLN A 86 -18.83 11.72 72.77
C GLN A 86 -19.49 12.26 71.50
N LEU A 87 -20.44 13.18 71.64
CA LEU A 87 -21.08 13.85 70.51
C LEU A 87 -20.08 14.73 69.73
N ALA A 88 -19.22 15.47 70.43
CA ALA A 88 -18.19 16.30 69.80
C ALA A 88 -17.18 15.45 69.02
N ALA A 89 -16.75 14.31 69.58
CA ALA A 89 -15.88 13.36 68.91
C ALA A 89 -16.54 12.75 67.66
N PHE A 90 -17.82 12.38 67.75
CA PHE A 90 -18.58 11.90 66.59
C PHE A 90 -18.68 12.96 65.50
N TYR A 91 -19.08 14.19 65.84
CA TYR A 91 -19.19 15.28 64.89
C TYR A 91 -17.85 15.60 64.21
N LYS A 92 -16.75 15.57 64.97
CA LYS A 92 -15.39 15.70 64.43
C LYS A 92 -15.10 14.61 63.41
N ASN A 93 -15.31 13.34 63.76
CA ASN A 93 -15.05 12.20 62.86
C ASN A 93 -15.90 12.27 61.58
N VAL A 94 -17.18 12.64 61.69
CA VAL A 94 -18.07 12.81 60.53
C VAL A 94 -17.58 13.96 59.64
N THR A 95 -17.21 15.09 60.25
CA THR A 95 -16.73 16.27 59.52
C THR A 95 -15.39 16.00 58.83
N ASP A 96 -14.47 15.30 59.50
CA ASP A 96 -13.18 14.92 58.95
C ASP A 96 -13.34 13.93 57.79
N THR A 97 -14.25 12.94 57.92
CA THR A 97 -14.57 12.02 56.83
C THR A 97 -15.18 12.74 55.63
N LEU A 98 -16.10 13.68 55.87
CA LEU A 98 -16.73 14.48 54.81
C LEU A 98 -15.70 15.37 54.10
N ARG A 99 -14.78 16.00 54.84
CA ARG A 99 -13.67 16.77 54.29
C ARG A 99 -12.74 15.90 53.46
N ALA A 100 -12.35 14.73 53.99
CA ALA A 100 -11.52 13.77 53.28
C ALA A 100 -12.18 13.33 51.96
N GLN A 101 -13.49 13.04 51.97
CA GLN A 101 -14.22 12.65 50.77
C GLN A 101 -14.34 13.80 49.75
N LYS A 102 -14.61 15.03 50.21
CA LYS A 102 -14.62 16.22 49.34
C LYS A 102 -13.25 16.46 48.69
N ASN A 103 -12.18 16.29 49.46
CA ASN A 103 -10.81 16.42 48.94
C ASN A 103 -10.52 15.36 47.87
N LYS A 104 -10.89 14.09 48.11
CA LYS A 104 -10.78 13.01 47.11
C LYS A 104 -11.57 13.33 45.85
N VAL A 105 -12.81 13.79 45.96
CA VAL A 105 -13.62 14.17 44.78
C VAL A 105 -12.96 15.29 43.99
N LYS A 106 -12.40 16.30 44.67
CA LYS A 106 -11.68 17.40 44.02
C LYS A 106 -10.41 16.91 43.31
N GLU A 107 -9.68 15.99 43.91
CA GLU A 107 -8.49 15.37 43.32
C GLU A 107 -8.84 14.51 42.10
N LEU A 108 -9.89 13.70 42.19
CA LEU A 108 -10.40 12.91 41.06
C LEU A 108 -10.85 13.81 39.90
N GLN A 109 -11.54 14.92 40.17
CA GLN A 109 -11.90 15.88 39.13
C GLN A 109 -10.68 16.53 38.48
N LYS A 110 -9.64 16.85 39.26
CA LYS A 110 -8.35 17.34 38.71
C LYS A 110 -7.67 16.29 37.83
N SER A 111 -7.65 15.03 38.26
CA SER A 111 -7.09 13.94 37.45
C SER A 111 -7.90 13.71 36.17
N LEU A 112 -9.23 13.74 36.24
CA LEU A 112 -10.12 13.58 35.08
C LEU A 112 -9.92 14.70 34.05
N THR A 113 -9.81 15.95 34.52
CA THR A 113 -9.54 17.10 33.65
C THR A 113 -8.14 17.04 33.03
N ALA A 114 -7.13 16.59 33.78
CA ALA A 114 -5.79 16.34 33.25
C ALA A 114 -5.79 15.24 32.19
N GLN A 115 -6.42 14.10 32.47
CA GLN A 115 -6.56 12.98 31.51
C GLN A 115 -7.33 13.42 30.25
N GLY A 116 -8.40 14.21 30.39
CA GLY A 116 -9.14 14.76 29.26
C GLY A 116 -8.28 15.65 28.36
N LYS A 117 -7.40 16.48 28.95
CA LYS A 117 -6.42 17.27 28.19
C LYS A 117 -5.41 16.38 27.47
N THR A 118 -4.86 15.36 28.15
CA THR A 118 -3.92 14.41 27.53
C THR A 118 -4.55 13.67 26.36
N VAL A 119 -5.82 13.25 26.48
CA VAL A 119 -6.56 12.60 25.38
C VAL A 119 -6.75 13.55 24.21
N GLN A 120 -7.10 14.82 24.44
CA GLN A 120 -7.18 15.82 23.38
C GLN A 120 -5.83 16.04 22.68
N THR A 121 -4.74 16.15 23.45
CA THR A 121 -3.39 16.28 22.90
C THR A 121 -3.01 15.06 22.08
N LEU A 122 -3.21 13.84 22.61
CA LEU A 122 -2.93 12.60 21.87
C LEU A 122 -3.75 12.51 20.59
N GLN A 123 -5.03 12.88 20.62
CA GLN A 123 -5.86 12.88 19.42
C GLN A 123 -5.36 13.90 18.39
N SER A 124 -4.95 15.09 18.84
CA SER A 124 -4.34 16.10 17.98
C SER A 124 -3.04 15.60 17.37
N ASP A 125 -2.18 14.95 18.15
CA ASP A 125 -0.90 14.40 17.69
C ASP A 125 -1.10 13.26 16.69
N VAL A 126 -2.09 12.38 16.93
CA VAL A 126 -2.46 11.32 15.99
C VAL A 126 -2.94 11.91 14.67
N ASN A 127 -3.86 12.88 14.71
CA ASN A 127 -4.36 13.54 13.50
C ASN A 127 -3.22 14.26 12.74
N ALA A 128 -2.31 14.94 13.45
CA ALA A 128 -1.17 15.61 12.84
C ALA A 128 -0.18 14.62 12.21
N LYS A 129 0.05 13.47 12.85
CA LYS A 129 0.88 12.39 12.30
C LYS A 129 0.24 11.73 11.08
N GLU A 130 -1.07 11.49 11.09
CA GLU A 130 -1.79 10.98 9.93
C GLU A 130 -1.72 11.94 8.74
N GLN A 131 -1.89 13.25 8.99
CA GLN A 131 -1.69 14.28 7.96
C GLN A 131 -0.26 14.28 7.42
N SER A 132 0.74 14.22 8.30
CA SER A 132 2.16 14.18 7.91
C SER A 132 2.50 12.91 7.11
N LEU A 133 1.91 11.76 7.47
CA LEU A 133 2.04 10.52 6.71
C LEU A 133 1.36 10.61 5.34
N SER A 134 0.17 11.21 5.27
CA SER A 134 -0.52 11.44 4.00
C SER A 134 0.27 12.36 3.06
N GLU A 135 0.82 13.46 3.59
CA GLU A 135 1.69 14.36 2.84
C GLU A 135 3.03 13.72 2.47
N SER A 136 3.59 12.90 3.35
CA SER A 136 4.85 12.21 3.05
C SER A 136 4.65 11.12 2.00
N ASN A 137 3.54 10.37 2.05
CA ASN A 137 3.19 9.41 1.00
C ASN A 137 2.97 10.11 -0.34
N SER A 138 2.28 11.25 -0.38
CA SER A 138 2.11 11.99 -1.63
C SER A 138 3.42 12.54 -2.20
N LYS A 139 4.36 12.95 -1.33
CA LYS A 139 5.71 13.41 -1.72
C LYS A 139 6.63 12.25 -2.13
N VAL A 140 6.57 11.09 -1.46
CA VAL A 140 7.41 9.92 -1.75
C VAL A 140 6.92 9.17 -2.99
N ASP A 141 5.62 9.15 -3.23
CA ASP A 141 5.08 8.58 -4.46
C ASP A 141 5.42 9.44 -5.67
N ALA A 142 5.70 10.73 -5.49
CA ALA A 142 6.09 11.65 -6.55
C ALA A 142 7.61 11.62 -6.81
N ILE A 143 8.04 10.99 -7.90
CA ILE A 143 9.36 11.23 -8.49
C ILE A 143 9.20 12.35 -9.51
N SER A 144 10.00 13.42 -9.39
CA SER A 144 9.98 14.53 -10.34
C SER A 144 10.60 14.11 -11.68
N LEU A 145 9.77 13.95 -12.71
CA LEU A 145 10.20 13.86 -14.11
C LEU A 145 9.95 15.23 -14.76
N LEU A 146 11.00 15.89 -15.26
CA LEU A 146 10.90 17.18 -15.96
C LEU A 146 10.22 18.31 -15.13
N GLY A 147 10.28 18.21 -13.79
CA GLY A 147 9.66 19.19 -12.88
C GLY A 147 8.21 18.91 -12.51
N ILE A 148 7.58 17.87 -13.07
CA ILE A 148 6.23 17.43 -12.69
C ILE A 148 6.33 16.23 -11.73
N PRO A 149 5.63 16.24 -10.59
CA PRO A 149 5.58 15.09 -9.69
C PRO A 149 4.80 13.95 -10.36
N VAL A 150 5.44 12.80 -10.57
CA VAL A 150 4.82 11.63 -11.20
C VAL A 150 4.86 10.44 -10.24
N SER A 151 3.75 9.70 -10.14
CA SER A 151 3.68 8.54 -9.24
C SER A 151 4.73 7.47 -9.60
N LYS A 152 5.24 6.72 -8.61
CA LYS A 152 6.16 5.59 -8.83
C LYS A 152 5.61 4.55 -9.82
N ALA A 153 4.30 4.32 -9.82
CA ALA A 153 3.63 3.43 -10.77
C ALA A 153 3.71 3.97 -12.20
N THR A 154 3.45 5.26 -12.40
CA THR A 154 3.54 5.91 -13.71
C THR A 154 4.98 5.99 -14.20
N TYR A 155 5.96 6.21 -13.32
CA TYR A 155 7.38 6.15 -13.69
C TYR A 155 7.74 4.76 -14.24
N ASN A 156 7.39 3.70 -13.49
CA ASN A 156 7.70 2.33 -13.91
C ASN A 156 6.99 1.96 -15.22
N SER A 157 5.75 2.38 -15.42
CA SER A 157 5.01 2.11 -16.66
C SER A 157 5.62 2.84 -17.86
N ILE A 158 6.01 4.10 -17.70
CA ILE A 158 6.68 4.87 -18.77
C ILE A 158 8.04 4.25 -19.09
N MET A 159 8.84 3.90 -18.08
CA MET A 159 10.19 3.34 -18.29
C MET A 159 10.11 2.02 -19.07
N TRP A 160 9.32 1.06 -18.60
CA TRP A 160 9.15 -0.21 -19.30
C TRP A 160 8.42 -0.06 -20.63
N GLY A 161 7.47 0.87 -20.74
CA GLY A 161 6.81 1.21 -21.99
C GLY A 161 7.82 1.65 -23.07
N LEU A 162 8.77 2.50 -22.69
CA LEU A 162 9.86 2.95 -23.57
C LEU A 162 10.76 1.79 -24.02
N VAL A 163 11.11 0.89 -23.10
CA VAL A 163 11.89 -0.32 -23.42
C VAL A 163 11.15 -1.22 -24.41
N ILE A 164 9.85 -1.44 -24.21
CA ILE A 164 9.01 -2.25 -25.11
C ILE A 164 8.91 -1.61 -26.50
N VAL A 165 8.67 -0.30 -26.57
CA VAL A 165 8.55 0.42 -27.84
C VAL A 165 9.86 0.35 -28.62
N PHE A 166 10.99 0.66 -27.99
CA PHE A 166 12.28 0.55 -28.67
C PHE A 166 12.63 -0.89 -29.04
N GLY A 167 12.31 -1.87 -28.19
CA GLY A 167 12.48 -3.29 -28.49
C GLY A 167 11.65 -3.73 -29.71
N ALA A 168 10.42 -3.26 -29.84
CA ALA A 168 9.55 -3.54 -30.98
C ALA A 168 10.12 -2.93 -32.27
N VAL A 169 10.53 -1.66 -32.24
CA VAL A 169 11.16 -1.00 -33.40
C VAL A 169 12.43 -1.72 -33.83
N ALA A 170 13.32 -2.04 -32.89
CA ALA A 170 14.55 -2.77 -33.19
C ALA A 170 14.27 -4.15 -33.81
N THR A 171 13.26 -4.86 -33.30
CA THR A 171 12.84 -6.16 -33.84
C THR A 171 12.36 -6.04 -35.28
N ILE A 172 11.53 -5.04 -35.60
CA ILE A 172 11.03 -4.80 -36.95
C ILE A 172 12.21 -4.53 -37.92
N VAL A 173 13.15 -3.68 -37.52
CA VAL A 173 14.33 -3.35 -38.35
C VAL A 173 15.21 -4.58 -38.60
N ILE A 174 15.42 -5.44 -37.60
CA ILE A 174 16.21 -6.67 -37.76
C ILE A 174 15.51 -7.64 -38.72
N LEU A 175 14.19 -7.82 -38.61
CA LEU A 175 13.44 -8.69 -39.51
C LEU A 175 13.44 -8.17 -40.95
N GLN A 176 13.19 -6.87 -41.12
CA GLN A 176 13.19 -6.24 -42.44
C GLN A 176 14.57 -6.32 -43.10
N SER A 177 15.63 -5.97 -42.37
CA SER A 177 17.00 -6.04 -42.89
C SER A 177 17.46 -7.47 -43.21
N GLY A 178 17.04 -8.45 -42.41
CA GLY A 178 17.29 -9.87 -42.67
C GLY A 178 16.68 -10.34 -43.99
N SER A 179 15.41 -9.99 -44.24
CA SER A 179 14.72 -10.34 -45.49
C SER A 179 15.38 -9.69 -46.71
N ALA A 180 15.66 -8.38 -46.66
CA ALA A 180 16.29 -7.64 -47.76
C ALA A 180 17.70 -8.18 -48.10
N ARG A 181 18.51 -8.52 -47.07
CA ARG A 181 19.83 -9.12 -47.28
C ARG A 181 19.75 -10.49 -47.94
N ARG A 182 18.73 -11.29 -47.64
CA ARG A 182 18.54 -12.62 -48.22
C ARG A 182 18.19 -12.52 -49.70
N GLU A 183 17.27 -11.62 -50.05
CA GLU A 183 16.88 -11.37 -51.44
C GLU A 183 18.04 -10.84 -52.26
N ALA A 184 18.79 -9.86 -51.74
CA ALA A 184 19.96 -9.32 -52.43
C ALA A 184 21.00 -10.42 -52.73
N LYS A 185 21.31 -11.28 -51.75
CA LYS A 185 22.22 -12.42 -51.96
C LYS A 185 21.71 -13.39 -53.02
N TYR A 186 20.40 -13.67 -53.02
CA TYR A 186 19.79 -14.54 -54.02
C TYR A 186 19.92 -13.97 -55.44
N ARG A 187 19.66 -12.66 -55.60
CA ARG A 187 19.82 -11.98 -56.90
C ARG A 187 21.26 -11.99 -57.38
N ILE A 188 22.22 -11.66 -56.51
CA ILE A 188 23.66 -11.69 -56.85
C ILE A 188 24.06 -13.08 -57.34
N LYS A 189 23.68 -14.12 -56.60
CA LYS A 189 23.99 -15.51 -56.99
C LYS A 189 23.39 -15.88 -58.35
N LEU A 190 22.15 -15.46 -58.62
CA LEU A 190 21.49 -15.73 -59.89
C LEU A 190 22.19 -15.02 -61.06
N TYR A 191 22.66 -13.79 -60.86
CA TYR A 191 23.45 -13.08 -61.88
C TYR A 191 24.82 -13.72 -62.12
N GLU A 192 25.46 -14.21 -61.05
CA GLU A 192 26.74 -14.90 -61.14
C GLU A 192 26.62 -16.21 -61.93
N GLU A 193 25.58 -17.01 -61.65
CA GLU A 193 25.27 -18.23 -62.39
C GLU A 193 24.98 -17.95 -63.88
N LEU A 194 24.22 -16.90 -64.18
CA LEU A 194 23.92 -16.50 -65.55
C LEU A 194 25.17 -16.00 -66.30
N ASP A 195 26.05 -15.24 -65.65
CA ASP A 195 27.30 -14.78 -66.24
C ASP A 195 28.26 -15.95 -66.50
N GLU A 196 28.33 -16.92 -65.59
CA GLU A 196 29.10 -18.14 -65.77
C GLU A 196 28.57 -18.98 -66.94
N GLU A 197 27.25 -19.17 -67.04
CA GLU A 197 26.62 -19.86 -68.18
C GLU A 197 26.87 -19.14 -69.50
N TYR A 198 26.78 -17.81 -69.52
CA TYR A 198 27.04 -17.00 -70.70
C TYR A 198 28.51 -17.08 -71.16
N LYS A 199 29.46 -17.05 -70.21
CA LYS A 199 30.88 -17.28 -70.49
C LYS A 199 31.12 -18.68 -71.04
N ALA A 200 30.52 -19.70 -70.43
CA ALA A 200 30.61 -21.08 -70.90
C ALA A 200 30.04 -21.24 -72.32
N TYR A 201 28.91 -20.59 -72.62
CA TYR A 201 28.32 -20.58 -73.96
C TYR A 201 29.27 -19.95 -74.99
N LYS A 202 29.89 -18.81 -74.68
CA LYS A 202 30.88 -18.17 -75.57
C LYS A 202 32.08 -19.05 -75.85
N VAL A 203 32.63 -19.70 -74.83
CA VAL A 203 33.76 -20.63 -74.98
C VAL A 203 33.35 -21.79 -75.89
N LYS A 204 32.19 -22.41 -75.61
CA LYS A 204 31.66 -23.54 -76.38
C LYS A 204 31.34 -23.16 -77.84
N ALA A 205 30.84 -21.95 -78.10
CA ALA A 205 30.60 -21.45 -79.46
C ALA A 205 31.92 -21.29 -80.23
N ASN A 206 32.93 -20.67 -79.61
CA ASN A 206 34.25 -20.51 -80.22
C ASN A 206 34.94 -21.87 -80.48
N GLU A 207 34.81 -22.82 -79.55
CA GLU A 207 35.28 -24.19 -79.77
C GLU A 207 34.61 -24.88 -80.96
N LYS A 208 33.29 -24.69 -81.14
CA LYS A 208 32.56 -25.20 -82.31
C LYS A 208 33.04 -24.57 -83.61
N GLU A 209 33.23 -23.25 -83.63
CA GLU A 209 33.75 -22.54 -84.81
C GLU A 209 35.17 -23.01 -85.16
N LYS A 210 36.05 -23.12 -84.16
CA LYS A 210 37.41 -23.66 -84.34
C LYS A 210 37.40 -25.10 -84.83
N LYS A 211 36.49 -25.93 -84.32
CA LYS A 211 36.34 -27.32 -84.78
C LYS A 211 35.87 -27.38 -86.23
N LEU A 212 34.84 -26.62 -86.59
CA LEU A 212 34.31 -26.56 -87.94
C LEU A 212 35.37 -26.04 -88.95
N ALA A 213 36.17 -25.04 -88.57
CA ALA A 213 37.26 -24.54 -89.39
C ALA A 213 38.36 -25.61 -89.62
N ARG A 214 38.71 -26.38 -88.59
CA ARG A 214 39.65 -27.51 -88.70
C ARG A 214 39.10 -28.62 -89.59
N GLU A 215 37.81 -28.95 -89.46
CA GLU A 215 37.14 -29.94 -90.30
C GLU A 215 37.12 -29.49 -91.77
N LEU A 216 36.71 -28.26 -92.08
CA LEU A 216 36.74 -27.70 -93.42
C LEU A 216 38.14 -27.69 -94.05
N GLN A 217 39.17 -27.35 -93.26
CA GLN A 217 40.55 -27.41 -93.74
C GLN A 217 40.99 -28.85 -94.04
N THR A 218 40.60 -29.81 -93.20
CA THR A 218 40.92 -31.23 -93.39
C THR A 218 40.20 -31.78 -94.62
N GLU A 219 38.95 -31.40 -94.85
CA GLU A 219 38.20 -31.74 -96.05
C GLU A 219 38.85 -31.17 -97.31
N ARG A 220 39.30 -29.90 -97.28
CA ARG A 220 40.06 -29.30 -98.39
C ARG A 220 41.36 -30.02 -98.68
N ASN A 221 42.19 -30.24 -97.65
CA ASN A 221 43.45 -30.95 -97.80
C ASN A 221 43.22 -32.37 -98.36
N LYS A 222 42.16 -33.06 -97.93
CA LYS A 222 41.79 -34.39 -98.42
C LYS A 222 41.34 -34.38 -99.88
N LEU A 223 40.58 -33.37 -100.32
CA LEU A 223 40.19 -33.23 -101.72
C LEU A 223 41.38 -32.93 -102.64
N ASP A 224 42.31 -32.09 -102.20
CA ASP A 224 43.54 -31.79 -102.96
C ASP A 224 44.43 -33.03 -103.12
N GLU A 225 44.54 -33.88 -102.08
CA GLU A 225 45.24 -35.18 -102.14
C GLU A 225 44.56 -36.14 -103.15
N LEU A 226 43.23 -36.23 -103.13
CA LEU A 226 42.47 -37.09 -104.05
C LEU A 226 42.49 -36.62 -105.50
N LEU A 227 42.55 -35.31 -105.73
CA LEU A 227 42.57 -34.70 -107.07
C LEU A 227 43.98 -34.62 -107.67
N GLY A 228 45.01 -35.10 -106.96
CA GLY A 228 46.37 -35.27 -107.51
C GLY A 228 46.99 -33.96 -108.03
N ARG A 229 46.65 -32.84 -107.40
CA ARG A 229 47.10 -31.51 -107.85
C ARG A 229 48.25 -31.04 -106.95
N SER A 230 49.43 -31.60 -107.19
CA SER A 230 50.72 -31.06 -106.71
C SER A 230 51.28 -30.05 -107.70
#